data_AF-A0A0H2SKC2-F1
#
_entry.id   AF-A0A0H2SKC2-F1
#
_cell.length_a   1.000
_cell.length_b   1.000
_cell.length_c   1.000
_cell.angle_alpha   90.00
_cell.angle_beta   90.00
_cell.angle_gamma   90.00
#
_symmetry.space_group_name_H-M   'P 1'
#
loop_
_entity.id
_entity.type
_entity.pdbx_description
1 polymer ?
#
loop_
_entity_poly.entity_id
_entity_poly.type
_entity_poly.pdbx_seq_one_letter_code
_entity_poly.pdbx_strand_id
1 'polypeptide(L)'
;MNEYLYYFPIYNDEDKNRIKKEVEENFKNKGSKSSYKKLKLFLININKGGRKYILKLIDEEKFKTHKNKKIAHIDDYNNFSLYELRIPPQSRTGVFRVYLTFYPEKFYLNNNVIILEAEFKTEKKAKKIESAYNNLKSLVDDASK
;
A
#
# COMPACT_ATOMS: atom_id res chain seq x y z
N MET A 1 12.46 17.69 2.66
CA MET A 1 11.13 17.23 2.23
C MET A 1 10.79 16.04 3.11
N ASN A 2 9.69 16.09 3.87
CA ASN A 2 9.35 14.99 4.79
C ASN A 2 8.97 13.74 3.98
N GLU A 3 9.55 12.61 4.33
CA GLU A 3 9.23 11.31 3.76
C GLU A 3 8.15 10.66 4.65
N TYR A 4 6.98 10.38 4.08
CA TYR A 4 5.84 9.79 4.79
C TYR A 4 5.59 8.33 4.39
N LEU A 5 6.15 7.90 3.25
CA LEU A 5 5.94 6.58 2.65
C LEU A 5 7.17 5.69 2.87
N TYR A 6 6.97 4.57 3.55
CA TYR A 6 8.01 3.58 3.80
C TYR A 6 7.61 2.21 3.24
N TYR A 7 8.59 1.32 3.09
CA TYR A 7 8.41 -0.05 2.63
C TYR A 7 8.87 -1.00 3.74
N PHE A 8 8.11 -2.07 3.98
CA PHE A 8 8.48 -3.12 4.93
C PHE A 8 9.56 -4.05 4.32
N PRO A 9 10.54 -4.54 5.11
CA PRO A 9 10.83 -4.19 6.51
C PRO A 9 11.49 -2.81 6.64
N ILE A 10 11.24 -2.12 7.76
CA ILE A 10 11.71 -0.74 7.98
C ILE A 10 13.21 -0.68 8.34
N TYR A 11 13.73 -1.71 9.03
CA TYR A 11 15.06 -1.69 9.67
C TYR A 11 16.14 -2.55 9.01
N ASN A 12 15.85 -3.24 7.89
CA ASN A 12 16.83 -4.06 7.19
C ASN A 12 17.24 -3.40 5.87
N ASP A 13 18.49 -2.95 5.75
CA ASP A 13 18.97 -2.26 4.55
C ASP A 13 19.16 -3.19 3.34
N GLU A 14 19.33 -4.50 3.55
CA GLU A 14 19.42 -5.50 2.46
C GLU A 14 18.03 -5.92 1.92
N ASP A 15 17.01 -6.04 2.78
CA ASP A 15 15.63 -6.39 2.38
C ASP A 15 14.74 -5.19 2.02
N LYS A 16 15.17 -3.96 2.35
CA LYS A 16 14.46 -2.70 2.07
C LYS A 16 14.05 -2.51 0.62
N ASN A 17 14.59 -3.32 -0.28
CA ASN A 17 14.42 -3.14 -1.71
C ASN A 17 13.46 -4.12 -2.37
N ARG A 18 12.95 -5.21 -1.76
CA ARG A 18 12.08 -6.12 -2.53
C ARG A 18 10.77 -5.44 -2.94
N ILE A 19 10.01 -4.93 -1.98
CA ILE A 19 8.70 -4.30 -2.24
C ILE A 19 8.91 -3.01 -3.04
N LYS A 20 9.90 -2.20 -2.65
CA LYS A 20 10.25 -0.97 -3.37
C LYS A 20 10.60 -1.26 -4.83
N LYS A 21 11.48 -2.23 -5.10
CA LYS A 21 11.84 -2.66 -6.47
C LYS A 21 10.65 -3.20 -7.22
N GLU A 22 9.76 -3.94 -6.55
CA GLU A 22 8.55 -4.43 -7.18
C GLU A 22 7.64 -3.28 -7.65
N VAL A 23 7.49 -2.26 -6.81
CA VAL A 23 6.66 -1.09 -7.08
C VAL A 23 7.30 -0.14 -8.09
N GLU A 24 8.59 0.16 -7.95
CA GLU A 24 9.30 1.17 -8.74
C GLU A 24 9.79 0.62 -10.09
N GLU A 25 10.30 -0.62 -10.11
CA GLU A 25 10.93 -1.22 -11.29
C GLU A 25 10.01 -2.25 -11.97
N ASN A 26 9.54 -3.26 -11.23
CA ASN A 26 8.84 -4.39 -11.86
C ASN A 26 7.47 -3.97 -12.45
N PHE A 27 6.76 -3.06 -11.79
CA PHE A 27 5.46 -2.60 -12.27
C PHE A 27 5.53 -1.79 -13.57
N LYS A 28 6.68 -1.18 -13.90
CA LYS A 28 6.88 -0.51 -15.18
C LYS A 28 6.69 -1.46 -16.37
N ASN A 29 7.03 -2.74 -16.19
CA ASN A 29 7.04 -3.76 -17.24
C ASN A 29 5.76 -4.63 -17.27
N LYS A 30 4.95 -4.62 -16.19
CA LYS A 30 3.83 -5.56 -16.04
C LYS A 30 2.47 -5.03 -16.48
N GLY A 31 2.24 -3.71 -16.45
CA GLY A 31 0.93 -3.11 -16.76
C GLY A 31 0.98 -2.04 -17.85
N SER A 32 -0.18 -1.42 -18.12
CA SER A 32 -0.23 -0.33 -19.09
C SER A 32 0.60 0.88 -18.62
N LYS A 33 1.24 1.58 -19.58
CA LYS A 33 1.99 2.82 -19.31
C LYS A 33 1.17 3.86 -18.53
N SER A 34 -0.15 3.91 -18.80
CA SER A 34 -1.09 4.79 -18.09
C SER A 34 -1.31 4.37 -16.64
N SER A 35 -1.54 3.07 -16.39
CA SER A 35 -1.73 2.54 -15.04
C SER A 35 -0.48 2.72 -14.17
N TYR A 36 0.71 2.47 -14.73
CA TYR A 36 1.97 2.69 -14.01
C TYR A 36 2.18 4.17 -13.66
N LYS A 37 1.95 5.09 -14.62
CA LYS A 37 2.00 6.54 -14.36
C LYS A 37 1.06 6.96 -13.23
N LYS A 38 -0.16 6.41 -13.21
CA LYS A 38 -1.15 6.66 -12.14
C LYS A 38 -0.64 6.14 -10.79
N LEU A 39 -0.14 4.91 -10.74
CA LEU A 39 0.41 4.35 -9.50
C LEU A 39 1.56 5.21 -8.96
N LYS A 40 2.52 5.58 -9.82
CA LYS A 40 3.64 6.45 -9.44
C LYS A 40 3.16 7.78 -8.85
N LEU A 41 2.17 8.42 -9.47
CA LEU A 41 1.60 9.66 -8.97
C LEU A 41 0.92 9.46 -7.61
N PHE A 42 0.18 8.36 -7.43
CA PHE A 42 -0.43 8.03 -6.14
C PHE A 42 0.61 7.90 -5.04
N LEU A 43 1.71 7.18 -5.29
CA LEU A 43 2.79 7.00 -4.31
C LEU A 43 3.49 8.32 -3.97
N ILE A 44 3.70 9.20 -4.96
CA ILE A 44 4.25 10.55 -4.73
C ILE A 44 3.30 11.36 -3.83
N ASN A 45 1.99 11.29 -4.08
CA ASN A 45 1.01 12.03 -3.27
C ASN A 45 0.90 11.46 -1.85
N ILE A 46 0.98 10.15 -1.68
CA ILE A 46 1.07 9.51 -0.37
C ILE A 46 2.35 9.98 0.34
N ASN A 47 3.49 9.99 -0.35
CA ASN A 47 4.75 10.44 0.24
C ASN A 47 4.76 11.95 0.57
N LYS A 48 3.83 12.75 0.03
CA LYS A 48 3.70 14.18 0.36
C LYS A 48 2.66 14.45 1.45
N GLY A 49 1.54 13.71 1.44
CA GLY A 49 0.40 13.96 2.32
C GLY A 49 0.20 12.93 3.43
N GLY A 50 0.96 11.84 3.42
CA GLY A 50 0.89 10.74 4.38
C GLY A 50 -0.52 10.18 4.56
N ARG A 51 -0.83 9.83 5.81
CA ARG A 51 -2.15 9.35 6.25
C ARG A 51 -3.31 10.28 5.83
N LYS A 52 -3.14 11.60 5.90
CA LYS A 52 -4.22 12.56 5.56
C LYS A 52 -4.66 12.42 4.11
N TYR A 53 -3.73 12.24 3.18
CA TYR A 53 -4.07 12.02 1.77
C TYR A 53 -4.87 10.73 1.57
N ILE A 54 -4.49 9.66 2.25
CA ILE A 54 -5.19 8.37 2.15
C ILE A 54 -6.59 8.44 2.75
N LEU A 55 -6.74 9.02 3.95
CA LEU A 55 -8.05 9.17 4.59
C LEU A 55 -9.00 10.00 3.72
N LYS A 56 -8.51 11.06 3.08
CA LYS A 56 -9.30 11.85 2.12
C LYS A 56 -9.79 10.98 0.96
N LEU A 57 -8.92 10.15 0.37
CA LEU A 57 -9.31 9.24 -0.70
C LEU A 57 -10.34 8.21 -0.24
N ILE A 58 -10.22 7.69 0.98
CA ILE A 58 -11.20 6.76 1.54
C ILE A 58 -12.57 7.44 1.66
N ASP A 59 -12.63 8.68 2.16
CA ASP A 59 -13.87 9.45 2.26
C ASP A 59 -14.48 9.78 0.89
N GLU A 60 -13.67 10.20 -0.08
CA GLU A 60 -14.08 10.43 -1.48
C GLU A 60 -14.67 9.17 -2.14
N GLU A 61 -14.32 7.98 -1.66
CA GLU A 61 -14.77 6.70 -2.19
C GLU A 61 -15.80 5.98 -1.32
N LYS A 62 -16.28 6.59 -0.22
CA LYS A 62 -17.16 5.93 0.75
C LYS A 62 -18.42 5.34 0.14
N PHE A 63 -19.02 6.04 -0.82
CA PHE A 63 -20.26 5.63 -1.50
C PHE A 63 -20.03 4.68 -2.69
N LYS A 64 -18.78 4.37 -3.04
CA LYS A 64 -18.47 3.43 -4.12
C LYS A 64 -18.58 2.00 -3.61
N THR A 65 -19.07 1.10 -4.44
CA THR A 65 -18.99 -0.35 -4.16
C THR A 65 -17.53 -0.80 -4.11
N HIS A 66 -17.21 -1.83 -3.32
CA HIS A 66 -15.84 -2.29 -3.11
C HIS A 66 -15.08 -2.50 -4.44
N LYS A 67 -15.71 -3.13 -5.44
CA LYS A 67 -15.12 -3.36 -6.77
C LYS A 67 -14.66 -2.09 -7.50
N ASN A 68 -15.29 -0.96 -7.21
CA ASN A 68 -15.03 0.33 -7.87
C ASN A 68 -14.12 1.25 -7.05
N LYS A 69 -13.77 0.86 -5.81
CA LYS A 69 -12.82 1.61 -4.98
C LYS A 69 -11.40 1.43 -5.49
N LYS A 70 -10.66 2.53 -5.57
CA LYS A 70 -9.20 2.55 -5.65
C LYS A 70 -8.60 2.21 -4.30
N ILE A 71 -9.19 2.66 -3.20
CA ILE A 71 -8.69 2.34 -1.87
C ILE A 71 -9.78 1.73 -0.99
N ALA A 72 -9.47 0.62 -0.36
CA ALA A 72 -10.39 -0.08 0.52
C ALA A 72 -9.69 -0.52 1.80
N HIS A 73 -10.40 -0.45 2.91
CA HIS A 73 -10.07 -1.22 4.11
C HIS A 73 -10.32 -2.70 3.84
N ILE A 74 -9.40 -3.55 4.29
CA ILE A 74 -9.46 -5.00 4.12
C ILE A 74 -9.77 -5.68 5.45
N ASP A 75 -8.95 -5.39 6.46
CA ASP A 75 -8.93 -6.12 7.73
C ASP A 75 -8.24 -5.28 8.82
N ASP A 76 -8.39 -5.70 10.06
CA ASP A 76 -7.74 -5.10 11.23
C ASP A 76 -6.90 -6.13 11.99
N TYR A 77 -5.74 -5.71 12.50
CA TYR A 77 -4.91 -6.48 13.41
C TYR A 77 -4.51 -5.60 14.60
N ASN A 78 -5.02 -5.93 15.79
CA ASN A 78 -4.96 -5.05 16.97
C ASN A 78 -5.50 -3.64 16.63
N ASN A 79 -4.72 -2.59 16.87
CA ASN A 79 -5.09 -1.20 16.59
C ASN A 79 -4.62 -0.72 15.20
N PHE A 80 -4.25 -1.64 14.30
CA PHE A 80 -3.74 -1.33 12.98
C PHE A 80 -4.70 -1.86 11.92
N SER A 81 -4.89 -1.07 10.87
CA SER A 81 -5.74 -1.43 9.75
C SER A 81 -4.91 -1.76 8.52
N LEU A 82 -5.31 -2.79 7.79
CA LEU A 82 -4.79 -3.15 6.48
C LEU A 82 -5.66 -2.52 5.39
N TYR A 83 -5.03 -1.78 4.49
CA TYR A 83 -5.67 -1.16 3.34
C TYR A 83 -5.10 -1.71 2.03
N GLU A 84 -5.94 -1.73 0.99
CA GLU A 84 -5.57 -2.04 -0.38
C GLU A 84 -5.73 -0.81 -1.26
N LEU A 85 -4.68 -0.43 -1.98
CA LEU A 85 -4.74 0.46 -3.14
C LEU A 85 -4.75 -0.35 -4.44
N ARG A 86 -5.67 -0.05 -5.36
CA ARG A 86 -5.88 -0.70 -6.66
C ARG A 86 -5.79 0.28 -7.81
N ILE A 87 -4.86 0.03 -8.74
CA ILE A 87 -4.69 0.83 -9.95
C ILE A 87 -4.66 -0.07 -11.20
N PRO A 88 -5.67 -0.01 -12.08
CA PRO A 88 -6.99 0.60 -11.86
C PRO A 88 -7.82 -0.17 -10.80
N PRO A 89 -8.97 0.34 -10.33
CA PRO A 89 -9.84 -0.37 -9.38
C PRO A 89 -10.19 -1.80 -9.80
N GLN A 90 -10.44 -1.98 -11.09
CA GLN A 90 -10.73 -3.24 -11.73
C GLN A 90 -10.27 -3.19 -13.20
N SER A 91 -9.69 -4.28 -13.69
CA SER A 91 -9.35 -4.44 -15.10
C SER A 91 -9.20 -5.91 -15.45
N ARG A 92 -9.54 -6.27 -16.70
CA ARG A 92 -9.24 -7.60 -17.28
C ARG A 92 -7.76 -7.73 -17.68
N THR A 93 -7.11 -6.61 -17.99
CA THR A 93 -5.70 -6.57 -18.40
C THR A 93 -4.74 -6.47 -17.22
N GLY A 94 -5.27 -6.41 -16.00
CA GLY A 94 -4.51 -6.48 -14.76
C GLY A 94 -4.61 -5.23 -13.90
N VAL A 95 -4.34 -5.44 -12.61
CA VAL A 95 -4.48 -4.46 -11.53
C VAL A 95 -3.20 -4.48 -10.70
N PHE A 96 -2.61 -3.30 -10.51
CA PHE A 96 -1.61 -3.10 -9.47
C PHE A 96 -2.31 -3.00 -8.13
N ARG A 97 -1.87 -3.81 -7.16
CA ARG A 97 -2.32 -3.82 -5.78
C ARG A 97 -1.15 -3.45 -4.89
N VAL A 98 -1.38 -2.50 -3.99
CA VAL A 98 -0.41 -2.09 -2.98
C VAL A 98 -1.12 -2.19 -1.63
N TYR A 99 -0.57 -2.98 -0.73
CA TYR A 99 -1.11 -3.20 0.60
C TYR A 99 -0.35 -2.30 1.58
N LEU A 100 -1.08 -1.57 2.42
CA LEU A 100 -0.50 -0.59 3.32
C LEU A 100 -1.20 -0.53 4.66
N THR A 101 -0.51 -0.01 5.65
CA THR A 101 -1.05 0.28 6.99
C THR A 101 -0.64 1.67 7.46
N PHE A 102 -1.31 2.16 8.50
CA PHE A 102 -0.88 3.34 9.21
C PHE A 102 -0.14 2.98 10.48
N TYR A 103 1.11 3.42 10.59
CA TYR A 103 1.86 3.25 11.82
C TYR A 103 1.51 4.37 12.82
N PRO A 104 1.41 4.07 14.14
CA PRO A 104 1.10 5.06 15.14
C PRO A 104 2.12 6.20 15.18
N GLU A 105 1.62 7.44 15.15
CA GLU A 105 2.43 8.65 15.16
C GLU A 105 3.29 8.76 16.43
N LYS A 106 2.88 8.11 17.54
CA LYS A 106 3.64 8.07 18.80
C LYS A 106 5.03 7.42 18.67
N PHE A 107 5.23 6.56 17.68
CA PHE A 107 6.51 5.88 17.45
C PHE A 107 7.32 6.54 16.34
N TYR A 108 6.68 7.30 15.46
CA TYR A 108 7.31 7.98 14.35
C TYR A 108 6.61 9.31 14.08
N LEU A 109 7.22 10.40 14.54
CA LEU A 109 6.67 11.76 14.45
C LEU A 109 6.35 12.21 13.01
N ASN A 110 6.89 11.53 11.98
CA ASN A 110 6.63 11.83 10.57
C ASN A 110 6.31 10.61 9.69
N ASN A 111 6.29 9.38 10.22
CA ASN A 111 6.11 8.17 9.39
C ASN A 111 4.78 7.52 9.72
N ASN A 112 3.81 7.62 8.81
CA ASN A 112 2.48 7.10 9.07
C ASN A 112 1.92 6.25 7.96
N VAL A 113 2.67 5.98 6.88
CA VAL A 113 2.25 5.02 5.85
C VAL A 113 3.36 4.04 5.55
N ILE A 114 3.07 2.75 5.75
CA ILE A 114 3.99 1.67 5.45
C ILE A 114 3.35 0.79 4.38
N ILE A 115 4.07 0.56 3.29
CA ILE A 115 3.74 -0.45 2.29
C ILE A 115 4.21 -1.81 2.80
N LEU A 116 3.24 -2.70 2.98
CA LEU A 116 3.44 -4.05 3.52
C LEU A 116 3.70 -5.08 2.43
N GLU A 117 3.12 -4.89 1.24
CA GLU A 117 3.33 -5.77 0.10
C GLU A 117 2.78 -5.12 -1.19
N ALA A 118 3.20 -5.60 -2.35
CA ALA A 118 2.63 -5.18 -3.62
C ALA A 118 2.54 -6.35 -4.61
N GLU A 119 1.54 -6.33 -5.49
CA GLU A 119 1.45 -7.29 -6.60
C GLU A 119 0.85 -6.64 -7.86
N PHE A 120 1.25 -7.14 -9.03
CA PHE A 120 0.47 -6.97 -10.25
C PHE A 120 -0.15 -8.31 -10.58
N LYS A 121 -1.45 -8.32 -10.86
CA LYS A 121 -2.17 -9.54 -11.18
C LYS A 121 -3.20 -9.32 -12.27
N THR A 122 -3.52 -10.38 -13.00
CA THR A 122 -4.61 -10.42 -13.99
C THR A 122 -5.77 -11.29 -13.49
N GLU A 123 -5.53 -12.12 -12.48
CA GLU A 123 -6.50 -13.03 -11.90
C GLU A 123 -7.48 -12.35 -10.95
N LYS A 124 -8.64 -12.98 -10.73
CA LYS A 124 -9.68 -12.44 -9.82
C LYS A 124 -9.22 -12.41 -8.36
N LYS A 125 -8.53 -13.45 -7.87
CA LYS A 125 -8.07 -13.59 -6.48
C LYS A 125 -6.73 -12.90 -6.25
N ALA A 126 -6.56 -12.27 -5.09
CA ALA A 126 -5.26 -11.69 -4.68
C ALA A 126 -4.33 -12.82 -4.27
N LYS A 127 -3.04 -12.76 -4.64
CA LYS A 127 -2.07 -13.80 -4.28
C LYS A 127 -1.24 -13.41 -3.07
N LYS A 128 -1.14 -12.12 -2.77
CA LYS A 128 -0.22 -11.60 -1.75
C LYS A 128 -0.89 -10.96 -0.54
N ILE A 129 -2.21 -11.08 -0.42
CA ILE A 129 -2.96 -10.54 0.72
C ILE A 129 -2.55 -11.18 2.05
N GLU A 130 -2.34 -12.50 2.08
CA GLU A 130 -1.85 -13.23 3.27
C GLU A 130 -0.43 -12.78 3.64
N SER A 131 0.44 -12.60 2.65
CA SER A 131 1.79 -12.06 2.85
C SER A 131 1.74 -10.65 3.45
N ALA A 132 0.84 -9.79 2.96
CA ALA A 132 0.66 -8.44 3.51
C ALA A 132 0.18 -8.49 4.98
N TYR A 133 -0.72 -9.41 5.29
CA TYR A 133 -1.22 -9.61 6.66
C TYR A 133 -0.12 -10.12 7.60
N ASN A 134 0.71 -11.06 7.16
CA ASN A 134 1.86 -11.54 7.94
C ASN A 134 2.87 -10.42 8.20
N ASN A 135 3.14 -9.57 7.20
CA ASN A 135 4.02 -8.40 7.36
C ASN A 135 3.40 -7.37 8.32
N LEU A 136 2.08 -7.16 8.29
CA LEU A 136 1.39 -6.33 9.28
C LEU A 136 1.58 -6.90 10.69
N LYS A 137 1.36 -8.20 10.86
CA LYS A 137 1.51 -8.85 12.16
C LYS A 137 2.94 -8.71 12.70
N SER A 138 3.95 -9.04 11.90
CA SER A 138 5.36 -8.87 12.28
C SER A 138 5.67 -7.42 12.70
N LEU A 139 5.18 -6.46 11.92
CA LEU A 139 5.37 -5.04 12.19
C LEU A 139 4.73 -4.61 13.53
N VAL A 140 3.54 -5.12 13.86
CA VAL A 140 2.82 -4.80 15.11
C VAL A 140 3.44 -5.50 16.32
N ASP A 141 3.84 -6.76 16.16
CA ASP A 141 4.47 -7.55 17.21
C ASP A 141 5.83 -6.94 17.60
N ASP A 142 6.61 -6.46 16.62
CA ASP A 142 7.87 -5.76 16.88
C ASP A 142 7.67 -4.37 17.51
N ALA A 143 6.56 -3.68 17.22
CA ALA A 143 6.21 -2.39 17.83
C ALA A 143 5.82 -2.50 19.31
N SER A 144 5.47 -3.71 19.74
CA SER A 144 4.93 -4.00 21.08
C SER A 144 5.98 -4.57 22.03
N LYS A 145 7.19 -4.81 21.55
CA LYS A 145 8.38 -5.17 22.35
C LYS A 145 9.06 -3.90 22.86
#